data_AF-A0A7Y7PSI0-F1
#
_entry.id   AF-A0A7Y7PSI0-F1
#
_cell.length_a   1.000
_cell.length_b   1.000
_cell.length_c   1.000
_cell.angle_alpha   90.00
_cell.angle_beta   90.00
_cell.angle_gamma   90.00
#
_symmetry.space_group_name_H-M   'P 1'
#
loop_
_entity.id
_entity.type
_entity.pdbx_description
1 polymer ?
#
loop_
_entity_poly.entity_id
_entity_poly.type
_entity_poly.pdbx_seq_one_letter_code
_entity_poly.pdbx_strand_id
1 'polypeptide(L)'
;MFQDLPLQRWETTAARQQVAHKLGLPYTDAMQDWPWEAAAPERLGDYLQLYASASDDERVVLMEMMLQATTDQEEPAAFAHAWSQVKGLLDQNPTLHAWTVHYWCCWGASAEVGFEITPYLRTWWATHFAHPA
;
A
#
# COMPACT_ATOMS: atom_id res chain seq x y z
N MET A 1 9.13 19.14 15.22
CA MET A 1 8.85 19.86 13.97
C MET A 1 7.83 19.02 13.24
N PHE A 2 6.56 19.46 13.22
CA PHE A 2 5.52 18.73 12.49
C PHE A 2 5.80 18.94 11.01
N GLN A 3 6.09 17.86 10.28
CA GLN A 3 6.20 17.95 8.83
C GLN A 3 4.81 18.25 8.27
N ASP A 4 4.71 19.26 7.41
CA ASP A 4 3.59 19.41 6.49
C ASP A 4 3.34 18.06 5.78
N LEU A 5 2.08 17.78 5.43
CA LEU A 5 1.74 16.55 4.71
C LEU A 5 2.68 16.37 3.52
N PRO A 6 3.35 15.20 3.38
CA PRO A 6 4.22 14.92 2.25
C PRO A 6 3.56 15.20 0.91
N LEU A 7 4.38 15.48 -0.11
CA LEU A 7 3.90 15.65 -1.48
C LEU A 7 2.96 14.49 -1.84
N GLN A 8 1.73 14.82 -2.22
CA GLN A 8 0.74 13.84 -2.65
C GLN A 8 1.28 13.08 -3.85
N ARG A 9 1.34 11.76 -3.72
CA ARG A 9 1.75 10.83 -4.78
C ARG A 9 0.66 9.82 -4.98
N TRP A 10 0.32 9.60 -6.23
CA TRP A 10 -0.66 8.64 -6.68
C TRP A 10 -0.01 7.74 -7.71
N GLU A 11 -0.55 6.56 -7.86
CA GLU A 11 -0.21 5.66 -8.92
C GLU A 11 -0.46 6.28 -10.30
N THR A 12 0.39 5.95 -11.27
CA THR A 12 0.23 6.42 -12.65
C THR A 12 -0.14 5.25 -13.56
N THR A 13 -0.84 5.54 -14.66
CA THR A 13 -1.13 4.54 -15.70
C THR A 13 0.14 3.86 -16.20
N ALA A 14 1.22 4.63 -16.44
CA ALA A 14 2.50 4.08 -16.88
C ALA A 14 3.10 3.12 -15.83
N ALA A 15 3.09 3.48 -14.55
CA ALA A 15 3.59 2.61 -13.49
C ALA A 15 2.75 1.33 -13.34
N ARG A 16 1.42 1.42 -13.41
CA ARG A 16 0.53 0.24 -13.37
C ARG A 16 0.80 -0.71 -14.53
N GLN A 17 0.95 -0.18 -15.75
CA GLN A 17 1.34 -0.98 -16.93
C GLN A 17 2.67 -1.70 -16.73
N GLN A 18 3.68 -1.01 -16.20
CA GLN A 18 5.00 -1.60 -15.95
C GLN A 18 4.95 -2.69 -14.88
N VAL A 19 4.27 -2.43 -13.76
CA VAL A 19 4.10 -3.43 -12.68
C VAL A 19 3.33 -4.64 -13.18
N ALA A 20 2.22 -4.44 -13.88
CA ALA A 20 1.44 -5.53 -14.47
C ALA A 20 2.29 -6.40 -15.41
N HIS A 21 3.06 -5.76 -16.30
CA HIS A 21 3.95 -6.45 -17.22
C HIS A 21 5.02 -7.28 -16.47
N LYS A 22 5.69 -6.68 -15.48
CA LYS A 22 6.75 -7.34 -14.69
C LYS A 22 6.22 -8.51 -13.86
N LEU A 23 4.98 -8.43 -13.37
CA LEU A 23 4.32 -9.48 -12.58
C LEU A 23 3.54 -10.49 -13.43
N GLY A 24 3.48 -10.31 -14.75
CA GLY A 24 2.68 -11.15 -15.65
C GLY A 24 1.18 -11.09 -15.36
N LEU A 25 0.68 -9.96 -14.86
CA LEU A 25 -0.73 -9.75 -14.52
C LEU A 25 -1.52 -9.16 -15.69
N PRO A 26 -2.81 -9.50 -15.84
CA PRO A 26 -3.67 -8.89 -16.84
C PRO A 26 -3.83 -7.40 -16.55
N TYR A 27 -3.85 -6.56 -17.60
CA TYR A 27 -4.00 -5.12 -17.46
C TYR A 27 -4.76 -4.52 -18.64
N THR A 28 -5.64 -3.56 -18.36
CA THR A 28 -6.23 -2.68 -19.36
C THR A 28 -6.34 -1.27 -18.80
N ASP A 29 -6.23 -0.24 -19.64
CA ASP A 29 -6.35 1.17 -19.21
C ASP A 29 -7.74 1.52 -18.64
N ALA A 30 -8.75 0.67 -18.87
CA ALA A 30 -10.09 0.84 -18.33
C ALA A 30 -10.22 0.43 -16.86
N MET A 31 -9.24 -0.30 -16.29
CA MET A 31 -9.26 -0.75 -14.90
C MET A 31 -8.72 0.36 -13.98
N GLN A 32 -9.64 1.13 -13.38
CA GLN A 32 -9.26 2.21 -12.46
C GLN A 32 -8.70 1.64 -11.15
N ASP A 33 -9.37 0.67 -10.56
CA ASP A 33 -8.97 0.06 -9.28
C ASP A 33 -8.02 -1.14 -9.46
N TRP A 34 -7.26 -1.15 -10.57
CA TRP A 34 -6.39 -2.27 -10.96
C TRP A 34 -5.46 -2.76 -9.84
N PRO A 35 -4.75 -1.89 -9.07
CA PRO A 35 -3.86 -2.38 -8.01
C PRO A 35 -4.60 -3.15 -6.91
N TRP A 36 -5.91 -2.95 -6.78
CA TRP A 36 -6.72 -3.61 -5.77
C TRP A 36 -7.31 -4.91 -6.35
N GLU A 37 -7.88 -4.84 -7.55
CA GLU A 37 -8.48 -6.00 -8.23
C GLU A 37 -7.45 -7.07 -8.62
N ALA A 38 -6.22 -6.66 -8.95
CA ALA A 38 -5.16 -7.56 -9.39
C ALA A 38 -4.27 -8.07 -8.24
N ALA A 39 -4.41 -7.52 -7.04
CA ALA A 39 -3.67 -7.98 -5.86
C ALA A 39 -4.21 -9.32 -5.38
N ALA A 40 -3.30 -10.21 -4.98
CA ALA A 40 -3.63 -11.53 -4.47
C ALA A 40 -2.75 -11.85 -3.26
N PRO A 41 -3.32 -12.25 -2.09
CA PRO A 41 -2.58 -12.56 -0.86
C PRO A 41 -1.40 -13.53 -1.05
N GLU A 42 -1.58 -14.56 -1.87
CA GLU A 42 -0.61 -15.60 -2.15
C GLU A 42 0.59 -15.11 -2.98
N ARG A 43 0.47 -13.94 -3.62
CA ARG A 43 1.52 -13.33 -4.46
C ARG A 43 2.31 -12.25 -3.74
N LEU A 44 2.09 -12.03 -2.45
CA LEU A 44 2.78 -10.99 -1.67
C LEU A 44 4.32 -11.07 -1.80
N GLY A 45 4.88 -12.28 -1.87
CA GLY A 45 6.32 -12.49 -2.09
C GLY A 45 6.84 -11.87 -3.39
N ASP A 46 6.08 -11.98 -4.48
CA ASP A 46 6.44 -11.40 -5.79
C ASP A 46 6.47 -9.87 -5.70
N TYR A 47 5.50 -9.28 -4.99
CA TYR A 47 5.39 -7.83 -4.83
C TYR A 47 6.56 -7.27 -4.04
N LEU A 48 6.90 -7.93 -2.91
CA LEU A 48 8.05 -7.59 -2.07
C LEU A 48 9.36 -7.67 -2.87
N GLN A 49 9.53 -8.73 -3.67
CA GLN A 49 10.72 -8.90 -4.50
C GLN A 49 10.85 -7.79 -5.55
N LEU A 50 9.75 -7.47 -6.24
CA LEU A 50 9.76 -6.43 -7.27
C LEU A 50 9.98 -5.04 -6.68
N TYR A 51 9.42 -4.75 -5.51
CA TYR A 51 9.55 -3.46 -4.83
C TYR A 51 11.02 -3.05 -4.59
N ALA A 52 11.89 -4.02 -4.31
CA ALA A 52 13.31 -3.78 -4.02
C ALA A 52 14.07 -3.09 -5.17
N SER A 53 13.69 -3.37 -6.43
CA SER A 53 14.33 -2.81 -7.63
C SER A 53 13.44 -1.85 -8.43
N ALA A 54 12.21 -1.61 -7.95
CA ALA A 54 11.22 -0.76 -8.59
C ALA A 54 11.58 0.74 -8.51
N SER A 55 11.08 1.51 -9.48
CA SER A 55 11.08 2.98 -9.41
C SER A 55 10.11 3.48 -8.35
N ASP A 56 10.21 4.75 -7.94
CA ASP A 56 9.28 5.31 -6.94
C ASP A 56 7.81 5.27 -7.39
N ASP A 57 7.54 5.52 -8.68
CA ASP A 57 6.16 5.46 -9.20
C ASP A 57 5.61 4.02 -9.19
N GLU A 58 6.45 3.03 -9.50
CA GLU A 58 6.11 1.61 -9.40
C GLU A 58 5.94 1.17 -7.94
N ARG A 59 6.73 1.73 -7.01
CA ARG A 59 6.62 1.45 -5.58
C ARG A 59 5.30 1.92 -5.00
N VAL A 60 4.75 3.04 -5.47
CA VAL A 60 3.41 3.50 -5.05
C VAL A 60 2.35 2.46 -5.45
N VAL A 61 2.37 1.98 -6.70
CA VAL A 61 1.48 0.90 -7.17
C VAL A 61 1.64 -0.36 -6.33
N LEU A 62 2.88 -0.80 -6.11
CA LEU A 62 3.18 -2.01 -5.36
C LEU A 62 2.76 -1.88 -3.90
N MET A 63 2.87 -0.70 -3.30
CA MET A 63 2.41 -0.47 -1.94
C MET A 63 0.90 -0.67 -1.84
N GLU A 64 0.11 -0.13 -2.77
CA GLU A 64 -1.33 -0.39 -2.80
C GLU A 64 -1.66 -1.88 -2.94
N MET A 65 -1.00 -2.57 -3.87
CA MET A 65 -1.18 -4.02 -4.04
C MET A 65 -0.84 -4.79 -2.77
N MET A 66 0.23 -4.42 -2.07
CA MET A 66 0.65 -5.07 -0.82
C MET A 66 -0.30 -4.77 0.34
N LEU A 67 -0.87 -3.56 0.43
CA LEU A 67 -1.88 -3.21 1.44
C LEU A 67 -3.17 -3.99 1.20
N GLN A 68 -3.62 -4.11 -0.05
CA GLN A 68 -4.76 -4.95 -0.41
C GLN A 68 -4.48 -6.43 -0.10
N ALA A 69 -3.37 -6.98 -0.57
CA ALA A 69 -2.99 -8.38 -0.34
C ALA A 69 -2.76 -8.72 1.14
N THR A 70 -2.42 -7.73 1.97
CA THR A 70 -2.34 -7.88 3.43
C THR A 70 -3.73 -7.86 4.06
N THR A 71 -4.60 -6.94 3.61
CA THR A 71 -6.00 -6.84 4.07
C THR A 71 -6.78 -8.13 3.81
N ASP A 72 -6.52 -8.78 2.67
CA ASP A 72 -7.22 -9.99 2.24
C ASP A 72 -6.65 -11.29 2.85
N GLN A 73 -5.70 -11.21 3.78
CA GLN A 73 -5.22 -12.40 4.50
C GLN A 73 -6.30 -12.89 5.47
N GLU A 74 -6.82 -14.09 5.24
CA GLU A 74 -7.87 -14.69 6.09
C GLU A 74 -7.32 -15.16 7.46
N GLU A 75 -6.06 -15.60 7.49
CA GLU A 75 -5.44 -16.17 8.68
C GLU A 75 -4.70 -15.10 9.50
N PRO A 76 -4.99 -14.93 10.81
CA PRO A 76 -4.36 -13.89 11.63
C PRO A 76 -2.83 -13.94 11.66
N ALA A 77 -2.25 -15.15 11.61
CA ALA A 77 -0.80 -15.33 11.55
C ALA A 77 -0.21 -14.87 10.19
N ALA A 78 -0.93 -15.13 9.09
CA ALA A 78 -0.53 -14.69 7.76
C ALA A 78 -0.64 -13.18 7.62
N PHE A 79 -1.73 -12.59 8.12
CA PHE A 79 -1.90 -11.14 8.24
C PHE A 79 -0.74 -10.50 9.01
N ALA A 80 -0.44 -11.00 10.21
CA ALA A 80 0.61 -10.44 11.05
C ALA A 80 1.99 -10.53 10.38
N HIS A 81 2.27 -11.63 9.69
CA HIS A 81 3.49 -11.78 8.91
C HIS A 81 3.57 -10.81 7.74
N ALA A 82 2.50 -10.73 6.92
CA ALA A 82 2.40 -9.81 5.79
C ALA A 82 2.58 -8.35 6.23
N TRP A 83 1.86 -7.95 7.27
CA TRP A 83 1.97 -6.61 7.84
C TRP A 83 3.38 -6.29 8.32
N SER A 84 4.08 -7.23 8.97
CA SER A 84 5.46 -7.02 9.40
C SER A 84 6.39 -6.67 8.22
N GLN A 85 6.20 -7.32 7.08
CA GLN A 85 7.01 -7.09 5.88
C GLN A 85 6.68 -5.73 5.25
N VAL A 86 5.39 -5.44 5.09
CA VAL A 86 4.90 -4.17 4.51
C VAL A 86 5.31 -2.98 5.38
N LYS A 87 5.14 -3.10 6.71
CA LYS A 87 5.57 -2.09 7.67
C LYS A 87 7.07 -1.81 7.54
N GLY A 88 7.90 -2.85 7.36
CA GLY A 88 9.34 -2.69 7.16
C GLY A 88 9.68 -1.83 5.94
N LEU A 89 8.90 -1.90 4.86
CA LEU A 89 9.07 -1.05 3.67
C LEU A 89 8.57 0.38 3.88
N LEU A 90 7.44 0.53 4.59
CA LEU A 90 6.91 1.83 4.98
C LEU A 90 7.90 2.59 5.87
N ASP A 91 8.50 1.92 6.86
CA ASP A 91 9.51 2.51 7.75
C ASP A 91 10.77 2.99 6.98
N GLN A 92 11.13 2.32 5.88
CA GLN A 92 12.28 2.70 5.05
C GLN A 92 12.02 3.95 4.20
N ASN A 93 10.77 4.15 3.75
CA ASN A 93 10.40 5.24 2.85
C ASN A 93 9.07 5.92 3.28
N PRO A 94 9.00 6.49 4.49
CA PRO A 94 7.73 6.94 5.06
C PRO A 94 7.08 8.03 4.22
N THR A 95 7.87 8.99 3.71
CA THR A 95 7.37 10.11 2.89
C THR A 95 6.87 9.66 1.51
N LEU A 96 7.45 8.60 0.94
CA LEU A 96 7.04 8.10 -0.38
C LEU A 96 5.60 7.55 -0.34
N HIS A 97 5.27 6.86 0.73
CA HIS A 97 3.99 6.15 0.90
C HIS A 97 2.99 6.88 1.78
N ALA A 98 3.36 8.03 2.33
CA ALA A 98 2.50 8.76 3.26
C ALA A 98 1.11 8.98 2.68
N TRP A 99 1.01 9.38 1.42
CA TRP A 99 -0.28 9.66 0.83
C TRP A 99 -1.15 8.40 0.64
N THR A 100 -0.56 7.31 0.17
CA THR A 100 -1.21 6.00 0.12
C THR A 100 -1.70 5.59 1.51
N VAL A 101 -0.83 5.62 2.52
CA VAL A 101 -1.21 5.28 3.91
C VAL A 101 -2.33 6.18 4.42
N HIS A 102 -2.24 7.50 4.18
CA HIS A 102 -3.26 8.46 4.59
C HIS A 102 -4.64 8.10 4.03
N TYR A 103 -4.72 7.72 2.75
CA TYR A 103 -5.96 7.27 2.13
C TYR A 103 -6.51 6.01 2.84
N TRP A 104 -5.65 5.00 3.03
CA TRP A 104 -6.02 3.71 3.63
C TRP A 104 -6.31 3.78 5.14
N CYS A 105 -5.92 4.87 5.80
CA CYS A 105 -6.35 5.17 7.16
C CYS A 105 -7.86 5.48 7.24
N CYS A 106 -8.54 5.77 6.12
CA CYS A 106 -9.97 6.05 6.05
C CYS A 106 -10.43 6.97 7.19
N TRP A 107 -9.76 8.13 7.33
CA TRP A 107 -10.04 9.06 8.43
C TRP A 107 -11.53 9.44 8.45
N GLY A 108 -12.15 9.37 9.63
CA GLY A 108 -13.59 9.61 9.81
C GLY A 108 -14.48 8.37 9.74
N ALA A 109 -13.99 7.23 9.24
CA ALA A 109 -14.67 5.95 9.36
C ALA A 109 -14.30 5.24 10.68
N SER A 110 -15.27 4.55 11.31
CA SER A 110 -14.97 3.60 12.38
C SER A 110 -14.09 2.48 11.85
N ALA A 111 -13.27 1.88 12.72
CA ALA A 111 -12.40 0.77 12.32
C ALA A 111 -13.19 -0.40 11.70
N GLU A 112 -14.42 -0.62 12.16
CA GLU A 112 -15.34 -1.65 11.65
C GLU A 112 -15.88 -1.38 10.23
N VAL A 113 -15.63 -0.19 9.67
CA VAL A 113 -16.08 0.23 8.33
C VAL A 113 -14.89 0.46 7.39
N GLY A 114 -13.67 0.53 7.93
CA GLY A 114 -12.45 0.62 7.14
C GLY A 114 -11.96 -0.73 6.64
N PHE A 115 -10.79 -0.74 5.99
CA PHE A 115 -10.09 -1.97 5.63
C PHE A 115 -9.53 -2.64 6.89
N GLU A 116 -9.36 -3.97 6.90
CA GLU A 116 -8.79 -4.72 8.02
C GLU A 116 -7.44 -4.15 8.49
N ILE A 117 -6.63 -3.65 7.56
CA ILE A 117 -5.32 -3.05 7.83
C ILE A 117 -5.39 -1.62 8.40
N THR A 118 -6.53 -0.94 8.32
CA THR A 118 -6.69 0.48 8.68
C THR A 118 -6.19 0.80 10.10
N PRO A 119 -6.50 0.05 11.17
CA PRO A 119 -6.00 0.34 12.52
C PRO A 119 -4.47 0.29 12.63
N TYR A 120 -3.83 -0.60 11.88
CA TYR A 120 -2.38 -0.77 11.86
C TYR A 120 -1.70 0.42 11.15
N LEU A 121 -2.28 0.87 10.04
CA LEU A 121 -1.83 2.04 9.32
C LEU A 121 -1.98 3.33 10.14
N ARG A 122 -3.09 3.50 10.87
CA ARG A 122 -3.27 4.63 11.79
C ARG A 122 -2.21 4.65 12.89
N THR A 123 -1.89 3.47 13.44
CA THR A 123 -0.83 3.33 14.45
C THR A 123 0.53 3.69 13.85
N TRP A 124 0.84 3.20 12.65
CA TRP A 124 2.08 3.53 11.95
C TRP A 124 2.15 5.03 11.58
N TRP A 125 1.05 5.63 11.16
CA TRP A 125 0.97 7.05 10.81
C TRP A 125 1.31 7.92 12.01
N ALA A 126 0.75 7.61 13.19
CA ALA A 126 0.97 8.36 14.41
C ALA A 126 2.43 8.37 14.89
N THR A 127 3.27 7.43 14.43
CA THR A 127 4.70 7.43 14.75
C THR A 127 5.55 8.26 13.78
N HIS A 128 5.01 8.65 12.62
CA HIS A 128 5.76 9.29 11.55
C HIS A 128 5.24 10.69 11.17
N PHE A 129 3.94 10.94 11.32
CA PHE A 129 3.27 12.15 10.87
C PHE A 129 2.32 12.71 11.92
N ALA A 130 1.98 13.99 11.79
CA ALA A 130 0.92 14.59 12.59
C ALA A 130 -0.44 14.02 12.18
N HIS A 131 -1.39 13.93 13.12
CA HIS A 131 -2.76 13.55 12.80
C HIS A 131 -3.35 14.59 11.82
N PRO A 132 -3.93 14.16 10.70
CA PRO A 132 -4.62 15.09 9.79
C PRO A 132 -5.82 15.72 10.51
N ALA A 133 -5.99 17.03 10.35
CA ALA A 133 -7.05 17.80 10.99
C ALA A 133 -8.45 17.43 10.47
#